data_AF-A0A962Q6H7-F1
#
_entry.id   AF-A0A962Q6H7-F1
#
_cell.length_a   1.000
_cell.length_b   1.000
_cell.length_c   1.000
_cell.angle_alpha   90.00
_cell.angle_beta   90.00
_cell.angle_gamma   90.00
#
_symmetry.space_group_name_H-M   'P 1'
#
loop_
_entity.id
_entity.type
_entity.pdbx_description
1 polymer ?
#
loop_
_entity_poly.entity_id
_entity_poly.type
_entity_poly.pdbx_seq_one_letter_code
_entity_poly.pdbx_strand_id
1 'polypeptide(L)'
;MHSVSESPGFSRDRGEPRACYARWRASLACEQAVLLVEFEFARYWLAGATPQPLTAIYCVAGDTLGVAVTDRELVAQGLPPAAQYAQWLGVHGLVNVDPHSPIGLAPETVAKPWGREIWYTGVERRGVCHFASGGARTPIPWLQAVLPTPVAGEPGEALVLLKVLAPSPHPVLGDLYFELHEEKREV
;
A
#
# COMPACT_ATOMS: atom_id res chain seq x y z
N MET A 1 -2.53 2.27 20.60
CA MET A 1 -1.39 1.38 20.88
C MET A 1 -1.89 -0.04 20.72
N HIS A 2 -1.38 -0.82 19.77
CA HIS A 2 -1.94 -2.15 19.45
C HIS A 2 -2.11 -3.02 20.71
N SER A 3 -3.34 -3.51 20.91
CA SER A 3 -3.70 -4.42 21.99
C SER A 3 -3.66 -5.86 21.45
N VAL A 4 -2.45 -6.34 21.21
CA VAL A 4 -2.18 -7.69 20.70
C VAL A 4 -1.33 -8.39 21.76
N SER A 5 -1.93 -9.33 22.47
CA SER A 5 -1.26 -10.13 23.49
C SER A 5 -0.23 -11.06 22.85
N GLU A 6 0.95 -11.14 23.44
CA GLU A 6 1.95 -12.14 23.06
C GLU A 6 1.35 -13.53 23.22
N SER A 7 1.20 -14.24 22.11
CA SER A 7 0.64 -15.58 22.04
C SER A 7 1.39 -16.35 20.97
N PRO A 8 1.42 -17.69 21.03
CA PRO A 8 2.12 -18.51 20.03
C PRO A 8 1.68 -18.14 18.61
N GLY A 9 2.65 -17.82 17.75
CA GLY A 9 2.39 -17.39 16.37
C GLY A 9 2.06 -15.91 16.20
N PHE A 10 2.12 -15.07 17.24
CA PHE A 10 2.07 -13.61 17.08
C PHE A 10 3.42 -13.00 17.44
N SER A 11 3.95 -12.16 16.57
CA SER A 11 5.20 -11.44 16.75
C SER A 11 5.01 -9.96 16.51
N ARG A 12 5.79 -9.14 17.22
CA ARG A 12 5.83 -7.69 17.05
C ARG A 12 7.27 -7.26 16.88
N ASP A 13 7.50 -6.31 15.98
CA ASP A 13 8.79 -5.66 15.78
C ASP A 13 8.58 -4.18 15.47
N ARG A 14 9.67 -3.41 15.46
CA ARG A 14 9.67 -2.00 15.07
C ARG A 14 10.89 -1.70 14.22
N GLY A 15 10.70 -1.02 13.09
CA GLY A 15 11.79 -0.62 12.21
C GLY A 15 11.45 -0.76 10.73
N GLU A 16 12.46 -1.01 9.90
CA GLU A 16 12.26 -1.18 8.45
C GLU A 16 11.50 -2.50 8.16
N PRO A 17 10.30 -2.45 7.55
CA PRO A 17 9.42 -3.61 7.43
C PRO A 17 10.04 -4.81 6.70
N ARG A 18 10.78 -4.61 5.60
CA ARG A 18 11.37 -5.72 4.82
C ARG A 18 12.43 -6.47 5.63
N ALA A 19 13.29 -5.77 6.35
CA ALA A 19 14.31 -6.34 7.20
C ALA A 19 13.70 -7.07 8.40
N CYS A 20 12.67 -6.51 9.03
CA CYS A 20 11.92 -7.16 10.09
C CYS A 20 11.27 -8.46 9.60
N TYR A 21 10.57 -8.42 8.46
CA TYR A 21 9.97 -9.59 7.84
C TYR A 21 11.02 -10.66 7.49
N ALA A 22 12.14 -10.29 6.88
CA ALA A 22 13.18 -11.25 6.48
C ALA A 22 13.78 -11.99 7.68
N ARG A 23 14.09 -11.27 8.78
CA ARG A 23 14.58 -11.89 10.02
C ARG A 23 13.54 -12.82 10.63
N TRP A 24 12.29 -12.36 10.72
CA TRP A 24 11.19 -13.13 11.30
C TRP A 24 10.86 -14.37 10.49
N ARG A 25 10.80 -14.25 9.16
CA ARG A 25 10.50 -15.39 8.27
C ARG A 25 11.56 -16.48 8.37
N ALA A 26 12.83 -16.10 8.53
CA ALA A 26 13.95 -17.04 8.70
C ALA A 26 13.93 -17.79 10.05
N SER A 27 13.33 -17.23 11.09
CA SER A 27 13.21 -17.86 12.41
C SER A 27 11.86 -18.57 12.62
N LEU A 28 10.94 -18.48 11.65
CA LEU A 28 9.58 -18.97 11.81
C LEU A 28 9.54 -20.51 11.80
N ALA A 29 9.10 -21.10 12.91
CA ALA A 29 9.01 -22.55 13.10
C ALA A 29 7.58 -23.10 13.05
N CYS A 30 6.55 -22.24 13.05
CA CYS A 30 5.16 -22.64 13.06
C CYS A 30 4.49 -22.43 11.69
N GLU A 31 3.48 -23.25 11.39
CA GLU A 31 2.76 -23.24 10.11
C GLU A 31 1.88 -22.00 9.93
N GLN A 32 1.44 -21.38 11.03
CA GLN A 32 0.67 -20.15 11.00
C GLN A 32 1.27 -19.13 11.95
N ALA A 33 1.48 -17.92 11.46
CA ALA A 33 1.92 -16.82 12.29
C ALA A 33 1.63 -15.45 11.67
N VAL A 34 1.56 -14.45 12.54
CA VAL A 34 1.43 -13.05 12.16
C VAL A 34 2.57 -12.24 12.76
N LEU A 35 3.20 -11.42 11.94
CA LEU A 35 4.12 -10.37 12.35
C LEU A 35 3.48 -9.00 12.17
N LEU A 36 3.53 -8.18 13.21
CA LEU A 36 3.22 -6.76 13.16
C LEU A 36 4.52 -5.96 13.23
N VAL A 37 4.77 -5.09 12.25
CA VAL A 37 5.94 -4.19 12.27
C VAL A 37 5.47 -2.76 12.32
N GLU A 38 5.76 -2.07 13.42
CA GLU A 38 5.51 -0.64 13.56
C GLU A 38 6.65 0.15 12.89
N PHE A 39 6.32 1.15 12.08
CA PHE A 39 7.33 1.96 11.38
C PHE A 39 6.85 3.38 11.10
N GLU A 40 7.80 4.29 10.91
CA GLU A 40 7.55 5.67 10.49
C GLU A 40 7.70 5.77 8.97
N PHE A 41 6.64 6.18 8.29
CA PHE A 41 6.60 6.27 6.84
C PHE A 41 6.73 7.71 6.34
N ALA A 42 7.76 7.97 5.53
CA ALA A 42 7.99 9.27 4.92
C ALA A 42 7.07 9.49 3.71
N ARG A 43 6.22 10.52 3.76
CA ARG A 43 5.33 10.91 2.66
C ARG A 43 6.08 11.74 1.63
N TYR A 44 6.95 11.09 0.86
CA TYR A 44 7.91 11.73 -0.08
C TYR A 44 7.25 12.68 -1.10
N TRP A 45 5.97 12.49 -1.40
CA TRP A 45 5.21 13.33 -2.34
C TRP A 45 4.68 14.63 -1.74
N LEU A 46 4.88 14.85 -0.43
CA LEU A 46 4.48 16.06 0.29
C LEU A 46 5.72 16.72 0.90
N ALA A 47 6.11 17.87 0.33
CA ALA A 47 7.23 18.65 0.85
C ALA A 47 7.00 19.07 2.30
N GLY A 48 7.99 18.80 3.16
CA GLY A 48 7.94 19.15 4.59
C GLY A 48 6.94 18.33 5.42
N ALA A 49 6.37 17.26 4.87
CA ALA A 49 5.45 16.41 5.61
C ALA A 49 6.17 15.65 6.73
N THR A 50 5.54 15.63 7.91
CA THR A 50 5.96 14.74 8.98
C THR A 50 5.78 13.29 8.57
N PRO A 51 6.66 12.38 9.01
CA PRO A 51 6.43 10.94 8.91
C PRO A 51 5.07 10.55 9.50
N GLN A 52 4.47 9.52 8.92
CA GLN A 52 3.22 8.94 9.38
C GLN A 52 3.50 7.57 10.02
N PRO A 53 3.02 7.30 11.24
CA PRO A 53 3.13 5.98 11.82
C PRO A 53 2.23 5.00 11.06
N LEU A 54 2.80 3.86 10.66
CA LEU A 54 2.11 2.76 9.99
C LEU A 54 2.48 1.43 10.64
N THR A 55 1.64 0.42 10.40
CA THR A 55 1.87 -0.95 10.83
C THR A 55 1.77 -1.88 9.63
N ALA A 56 2.87 -2.55 9.32
CA ALA A 56 2.89 -3.67 8.38
C ALA A 56 2.36 -4.93 9.07
N ILE A 57 1.56 -5.71 8.36
CA ILE A 57 0.95 -6.95 8.85
C ILE A 57 1.34 -8.04 7.87
N TYR A 58 2.14 -9.01 8.32
CA TYR A 58 2.50 -10.19 7.56
C TYR A 58 1.83 -11.40 8.18
N CYS A 59 1.10 -12.18 7.40
CA CYS A 59 0.48 -13.42 7.84
C CYS A 59 1.01 -14.58 6.99
N VAL A 60 1.65 -15.54 7.64
CA VAL A 60 2.02 -16.82 7.02
C VAL A 60 0.98 -17.84 7.43
N ALA A 61 0.47 -18.60 6.46
CA ALA A 61 -0.36 -19.78 6.69
C ALA A 61 -0.01 -20.87 5.66
N GLY A 62 0.73 -21.88 6.11
CA GLY A 62 1.37 -22.85 5.24
C GLY A 62 2.36 -22.16 4.29
N ASP A 63 2.19 -22.37 2.99
CA ASP A 63 3.01 -21.75 1.94
C ASP A 63 2.51 -20.37 1.50
N THR A 64 1.38 -19.91 2.05
CA THR A 64 0.79 -18.63 1.67
C THR A 64 1.30 -17.49 2.54
N LEU A 65 1.52 -16.33 1.90
CA LEU A 65 1.85 -15.08 2.56
C LEU A 65 0.78 -14.04 2.22
N GLY A 66 0.13 -13.52 3.26
CA GLY A 66 -0.70 -12.33 3.17
C GLY A 66 0.05 -11.12 3.72
N VAL A 67 0.03 -10.01 2.98
CA VAL A 67 0.63 -8.74 3.40
C VAL A 67 -0.44 -7.66 3.38
N ALA A 68 -0.52 -6.91 4.47
CA ALA A 68 -1.36 -5.73 4.60
C ALA A 68 -0.60 -4.61 5.31
N VAL A 69 -1.12 -3.39 5.24
CA VAL A 69 -0.58 -2.20 5.92
C VAL A 69 -1.73 -1.34 6.39
N THR A 70 -1.57 -0.72 7.55
CA THR A 70 -2.61 0.12 8.13
C THR A 70 -2.03 1.25 8.98
N ASP A 71 -2.79 2.33 9.12
CA ASP A 71 -2.59 3.39 10.12
C ASP A 71 -3.54 3.22 11.31
N ARG A 72 -4.33 2.14 11.33
CA ARG A 72 -5.34 1.88 12.36
C ARG A 72 -4.77 1.06 13.50
N GLU A 73 -5.35 1.29 14.66
CA GLU A 73 -5.10 0.44 15.82
C GLU A 73 -5.67 -0.97 15.57
N LEU A 74 -4.86 -1.97 15.90
CA LEU A 74 -5.22 -3.38 15.81
C LEU A 74 -5.46 -3.92 17.21
N VAL A 75 -6.58 -4.62 17.39
CA VAL A 75 -6.97 -5.26 18.64
C VAL A 75 -7.13 -6.76 18.38
N ALA A 76 -6.37 -7.59 19.09
CA ALA A 76 -6.51 -9.03 19.00
C ALA A 76 -7.71 -9.52 19.82
N GLN A 77 -8.39 -10.55 19.33
CA GLN A 77 -9.56 -11.16 19.94
C GLN A 77 -9.30 -12.59 20.42
N GLY A 78 -8.03 -12.98 20.54
CA GLY A 78 -7.64 -14.35 20.92
C GLY A 78 -7.88 -15.40 19.83
N LEU A 79 -8.03 -14.98 18.57
CA LEU A 79 -8.17 -15.88 17.43
C LEU A 79 -6.80 -16.45 17.00
N PRO A 80 -6.76 -17.64 16.36
CA PRO A 80 -5.55 -18.13 15.71
C PRO A 80 -4.99 -17.12 14.68
N PRO A 81 -3.67 -17.10 14.39
CA PRO A 81 -3.03 -16.07 13.57
C PRO A 81 -3.73 -15.78 12.24
N ALA A 82 -4.03 -16.81 11.43
CA ALA A 82 -4.69 -16.61 10.13
C ALA A 82 -6.13 -16.07 10.27
N ALA A 83 -6.88 -16.54 11.26
CA ALA A 83 -8.24 -16.06 11.52
C ALA A 83 -8.24 -14.61 12.05
N GLN A 84 -7.27 -14.27 12.91
CA GLN A 84 -7.08 -12.92 13.42
C GLN A 84 -6.71 -11.94 12.30
N TYR A 85 -5.82 -12.36 11.41
CA TYR A 85 -5.47 -11.59 10.22
C TYR A 85 -6.69 -11.33 9.34
N ALA A 86 -7.44 -12.39 8.98
CA ALA A 86 -8.66 -12.26 8.18
C ALA A 86 -9.71 -11.34 8.83
N GLN A 87 -9.83 -11.39 10.16
CA GLN A 87 -10.72 -10.53 10.91
C GLN A 87 -10.28 -9.06 10.84
N TRP A 88 -8.99 -8.75 10.97
CA TRP A 88 -8.49 -7.38 10.78
C TRP A 88 -8.69 -6.88 9.35
N LEU A 89 -8.47 -7.72 8.34
CA LEU A 89 -8.74 -7.36 6.94
C LEU A 89 -10.20 -6.91 6.76
N GLY A 90 -11.15 -7.70 7.27
CA GLY A 90 -12.57 -7.41 7.16
C GLY A 90 -13.01 -6.18 7.95
N VAL A 91 -12.59 -6.07 9.21
CA VAL A 91 -13.00 -4.97 10.10
C VAL A 91 -12.45 -3.62 9.64
N HIS A 92 -11.21 -3.59 9.15
CA HIS A 92 -10.55 -2.35 8.76
C HIS A 92 -10.56 -2.09 7.25
N GLY A 93 -11.16 -3.00 6.45
CA GLY A 93 -11.20 -2.88 4.99
C GLY A 93 -9.81 -2.83 4.37
N LEU A 94 -8.90 -3.70 4.81
CA LEU A 94 -7.51 -3.70 4.36
C LEU A 94 -7.34 -4.54 3.09
N VAL A 95 -6.43 -4.09 2.23
CA VAL A 95 -5.97 -4.89 1.09
C VAL A 95 -5.12 -6.05 1.63
N ASN A 96 -5.45 -7.27 1.21
CA ASN A 96 -4.59 -8.44 1.35
C ASN A 96 -3.86 -8.69 0.04
N VAL A 97 -2.53 -8.74 0.11
CA VAL A 97 -1.66 -9.02 -1.04
C VAL A 97 -0.85 -10.27 -0.79
N ASP A 98 -0.92 -11.19 -1.75
CA ASP A 98 0.08 -12.23 -1.96
C ASP A 98 1.14 -11.68 -2.94
N PRO A 99 2.42 -11.55 -2.53
CA PRO A 99 3.48 -11.04 -3.40
C PRO A 99 3.74 -11.89 -4.65
N HIS A 100 3.19 -13.10 -4.74
CA HIS A 100 3.29 -13.98 -5.90
C HIS A 100 2.11 -13.86 -6.86
N SER A 101 1.13 -13.01 -6.55
CA SER A 101 -0.08 -12.81 -7.34
C SER A 101 -0.15 -11.38 -7.92
N PRO A 102 -0.83 -11.16 -9.06
CA PRO A 102 -1.06 -9.82 -9.59
C PRO A 102 -1.80 -8.92 -8.59
N ILE A 103 -1.36 -7.66 -8.48
CA ILE A 103 -1.96 -6.66 -7.59
C ILE A 103 -2.80 -5.72 -8.45
N GLY A 104 -4.09 -5.57 -8.13
CA GLY A 104 -4.98 -4.66 -8.86
C GLY A 104 -4.63 -3.19 -8.61
N LEU A 105 -4.72 -2.35 -9.64
CA LEU A 105 -4.63 -0.90 -9.51
C LEU A 105 -6.03 -0.30 -9.34
N ALA A 106 -6.16 0.67 -8.44
CA ALA A 106 -7.35 1.49 -8.27
C ALA A 106 -7.03 2.94 -8.67
N PRO A 107 -7.70 3.46 -9.72
CA PRO A 107 -7.34 4.75 -10.26
C PRO A 107 -7.83 5.92 -9.40
N GLU A 108 -7.15 7.05 -9.51
CA GLU A 108 -7.59 8.35 -9.01
C GLU A 108 -7.93 9.29 -10.15
N THR A 109 -9.00 10.08 -9.99
CA THR A 109 -9.44 11.03 -11.01
C THR A 109 -9.06 12.45 -10.62
N VAL A 110 -8.35 13.13 -11.51
CA VAL A 110 -7.93 14.52 -11.32
C VAL A 110 -8.66 15.41 -12.32
N ALA A 111 -9.49 16.31 -11.80
CA ALA A 111 -10.23 17.26 -12.63
C ALA A 111 -9.29 18.22 -13.38
N LYS A 112 -9.67 18.55 -14.61
CA LYS A 112 -8.97 19.52 -15.47
C LYS A 112 -9.98 20.47 -16.11
N PRO A 113 -9.58 21.68 -16.50
CA PRO A 113 -10.45 22.58 -17.25
C PRO A 113 -11.01 21.93 -18.52
N TRP A 114 -10.24 21.04 -19.15
CA TRP A 114 -10.62 20.35 -20.40
C TRP A 114 -11.31 18.99 -20.21
N GLY A 115 -11.55 18.56 -18.97
CA GLY A 115 -12.10 17.23 -18.68
C GLY A 115 -11.47 16.65 -17.41
N ARG A 116 -10.80 15.50 -17.53
CA ARG A 116 -10.10 14.87 -16.40
C ARG A 116 -8.93 14.01 -16.86
N GLU A 117 -8.01 13.80 -15.93
CA GLU A 117 -7.04 12.72 -16.00
C GLU A 117 -7.49 11.58 -15.08
N ILE A 118 -7.29 10.34 -15.51
CA ILE A 118 -7.51 9.13 -14.71
C ILE A 118 -6.13 8.50 -14.51
N TRP A 119 -5.58 8.60 -13.30
CA TRP A 119 -4.26 8.09 -12.95
C TRP A 119 -4.39 6.70 -12.35
N TYR A 120 -3.47 5.80 -12.67
CA TYR A 120 -3.42 4.45 -12.11
C TYR A 120 -2.23 4.25 -11.16
N THR A 121 -1.17 5.03 -11.31
CA THR A 121 0.07 4.90 -10.52
C THR A 121 0.59 6.23 -9.98
N GLY A 122 -0.10 7.34 -10.27
CA GLY A 122 0.33 8.67 -9.85
C GLY A 122 0.35 8.84 -8.34
N VAL A 123 1.49 9.25 -7.80
CA VAL A 123 1.68 9.61 -6.38
C VAL A 123 2.29 11.00 -6.33
N GLU A 124 1.44 11.99 -6.11
CA GLU A 124 1.86 13.38 -6.01
C GLU A 124 0.93 14.18 -5.10
N ARG A 125 1.27 15.46 -4.84
CA ARG A 125 0.47 16.34 -3.97
C ARG A 125 -1.00 16.43 -4.38
N ARG A 126 -1.30 16.32 -5.67
CA ARG A 126 -2.66 16.43 -6.23
C ARG A 126 -3.50 15.16 -6.06
N GLY A 127 -2.87 14.01 -5.84
CA GLY A 127 -3.56 12.72 -5.74
C GLY A 127 -2.59 11.56 -5.56
N VAL A 128 -3.03 10.54 -4.83
CA VAL A 128 -2.26 9.32 -4.55
C VAL A 128 -3.08 8.13 -5.01
N CYS A 129 -2.59 7.43 -6.02
CA CYS A 129 -3.20 6.20 -6.52
C CYS A 129 -3.07 5.05 -5.50
N HIS A 130 -3.92 4.05 -5.67
CA HIS A 130 -4.05 2.95 -4.73
C HIS A 130 -3.85 1.61 -5.43
N PHE A 131 -3.39 0.61 -4.68
CA PHE A 131 -3.63 -0.79 -5.01
C PHE A 131 -5.00 -1.21 -4.46
N ALA A 132 -5.61 -2.21 -5.08
CA ALA A 132 -6.90 -2.76 -4.65
C ALA A 132 -6.94 -4.29 -4.72
N SER A 133 -7.65 -4.86 -3.77
CA SER A 133 -7.94 -6.30 -3.67
C SER A 133 -9.23 -6.49 -2.88
N GLY A 134 -10.14 -7.35 -3.35
CA GLY A 134 -11.37 -7.69 -2.60
C GLY A 134 -12.28 -6.51 -2.24
N GLY A 135 -12.26 -5.42 -3.03
CA GLY A 135 -13.02 -4.19 -2.75
C GLY A 135 -12.36 -3.21 -1.77
N ALA A 136 -11.26 -3.61 -1.12
CA ALA A 136 -10.41 -2.73 -0.33
C ALA A 136 -9.41 -1.98 -1.21
N ARG A 137 -8.89 -0.85 -0.70
CA ARG A 137 -7.83 -0.07 -1.35
C ARG A 137 -6.76 0.38 -0.35
N THR A 138 -5.51 0.45 -0.79
CA THR A 138 -4.38 0.93 0.02
C THR A 138 -3.48 1.83 -0.83
N PRO A 139 -2.94 2.95 -0.29
CA PRO A 139 -2.05 3.82 -1.04
C PRO A 139 -0.86 3.05 -1.60
N ILE A 140 -0.51 3.28 -2.86
CA ILE A 140 0.66 2.65 -3.52
C ILE A 140 1.92 2.75 -2.64
N PRO A 141 2.28 3.92 -2.09
CA PRO A 141 3.50 4.06 -1.31
C PRO A 141 3.52 3.24 -0.03
N TRP A 142 2.36 2.98 0.57
CA TRP A 142 2.28 2.17 1.78
C TRP A 142 2.58 0.71 1.47
N LEU A 143 2.03 0.19 0.37
CA LEU A 143 2.27 -1.20 -0.01
C LEU A 143 3.71 -1.41 -0.50
N GLN A 144 4.27 -0.46 -1.25
CA GLN A 144 5.70 -0.46 -1.64
C GLN A 144 6.62 -0.62 -0.43
N ALA A 145 6.31 0.08 0.67
CA ALA A 145 7.11 0.07 1.89
C ALA A 145 7.10 -1.26 2.64
N VAL A 146 6.06 -2.09 2.48
CA VAL A 146 5.90 -3.30 3.29
C VAL A 146 6.10 -4.59 2.51
N LEU A 147 5.98 -4.59 1.18
CA LEU A 147 6.14 -5.82 0.42
C LEU A 147 7.57 -6.36 0.53
N PRO A 148 7.76 -7.67 0.78
CA PRO A 148 9.09 -8.27 0.92
C PRO A 148 9.96 -8.21 -0.34
N THR A 149 9.31 -8.09 -1.50
CA THR A 149 9.93 -7.99 -2.82
C THR A 149 9.43 -6.72 -3.52
N PRO A 150 10.19 -6.15 -4.46
CA PRO A 150 9.81 -4.91 -5.14
C PRO A 150 8.74 -5.13 -6.23
N VAL A 151 7.79 -6.06 -6.03
CA VAL A 151 6.71 -6.36 -6.99
C VAL A 151 5.74 -5.18 -7.19
N ALA A 152 5.72 -4.25 -6.24
CA ALA A 152 4.99 -2.98 -6.34
C ALA A 152 5.91 -1.77 -6.65
N GLY A 153 7.16 -2.02 -7.04
CA GLY A 153 8.23 -1.01 -7.12
C GLY A 153 9.03 -0.87 -5.82
N GLU A 154 10.03 0.01 -5.84
CA GLU A 154 10.89 0.25 -4.69
C GLU A 154 10.25 1.22 -3.67
N PRO A 155 10.51 1.05 -2.36
CA PRO A 155 10.01 1.94 -1.32
C PRO A 155 10.54 3.36 -1.53
N GLY A 156 9.64 4.33 -1.50
CA GLY A 156 10.01 5.74 -1.64
C GLY A 156 10.28 6.18 -3.08
N GLU A 157 10.18 5.27 -4.06
CA GLU A 157 10.32 5.59 -5.47
C GLU A 157 8.95 5.67 -6.14
N ALA A 158 8.79 6.70 -6.99
CA ALA A 158 7.58 6.84 -7.80
C ALA A 158 7.54 5.74 -8.88
N LEU A 159 6.36 5.18 -9.08
CA LEU A 159 6.11 4.31 -10.23
C LEU A 159 6.01 5.13 -11.51
N VAL A 160 6.16 4.44 -12.63
CA VAL A 160 5.89 5.04 -13.94
C VAL A 160 4.45 5.53 -14.00
N LEU A 161 4.19 6.78 -14.39
CA LEU A 161 2.86 7.39 -14.43
C LEU A 161 2.06 6.81 -15.58
N LEU A 162 1.18 5.89 -15.23
CA LEU A 162 0.14 5.38 -16.10
C LEU A 162 -1.10 6.26 -15.91
N LYS A 163 -1.51 6.94 -16.98
CA LYS A 163 -2.73 7.74 -16.98
C LYS A 163 -3.51 7.63 -18.29
N VAL A 164 -4.82 7.82 -18.19
CA VAL A 164 -5.72 8.05 -19.32
C VAL A 164 -6.15 9.51 -19.28
N LEU A 165 -6.05 10.19 -20.41
CA LEU A 165 -6.65 11.50 -20.60
C LEU A 165 -8.10 11.28 -21.04
N ALA A 166 -9.06 11.87 -20.33
CA ALA A 166 -10.48 11.78 -20.63
C ALA A 166 -11.05 13.19 -20.84
N PRO A 167 -10.82 13.78 -22.03
CA PRO A 167 -11.33 15.11 -22.35
C PRO A 167 -12.85 15.16 -22.38
N SER A 168 -13.39 16.36 -22.19
CA SER A 168 -14.82 16.62 -22.38
C SER A 168 -15.22 16.32 -23.83
N PRO A 169 -16.37 15.67 -24.07
CA PRO A 169 -16.86 15.44 -25.43
C PRO A 169 -17.38 16.73 -26.09
N HIS A 170 -17.45 17.85 -25.36
CA HIS A 170 -17.93 19.12 -25.88
C HIS A 170 -16.82 19.82 -26.68
N PRO A 171 -17.08 20.25 -27.93
CA PRO A 171 -16.11 20.98 -28.75
C PRO A 171 -15.54 22.19 -28.01
N VAL A 172 -14.26 22.51 -28.25
CA VAL A 172 -13.49 23.58 -27.58
C VAL A 172 -13.18 23.30 -26.11
N LEU A 173 -14.15 22.80 -25.34
CA LEU A 173 -13.93 22.46 -23.94
C LEU A 173 -13.02 21.23 -23.79
N GLY A 174 -13.11 20.25 -24.68
CA GLY A 174 -12.24 19.07 -24.67
C GLY A 174 -10.83 19.31 -25.22
N ASP A 175 -10.55 20.49 -25.76
CA ASP A 175 -9.27 20.75 -26.41
C ASP A 175 -8.16 20.92 -25.36
N LEU A 176 -7.09 20.15 -25.52
CA LEU A 176 -5.89 20.34 -24.71
C LEU A 176 -5.11 21.54 -25.26
N TYR A 177 -4.41 22.24 -24.37
CA TYR A 177 -3.56 23.35 -24.72
C TYR A 177 -2.16 22.85 -25.11
N PHE A 178 -1.46 23.62 -25.94
CA PHE A 178 -0.07 23.34 -26.27
C PHE A 178 0.80 23.48 -25.02
N GLU A 179 1.53 22.41 -24.68
CA GLU A 179 2.52 22.39 -23.61
C GLU A 179 3.89 22.10 -24.22
N LEU A 180 4.90 22.87 -23.80
CA LEU A 180 6.30 22.53 -24.00
C LEU A 180 6.88 22.12 -22.65
N HIS A 181 7.51 20.96 -22.60
CA HIS A 181 8.24 20.48 -21.44
C HIS A 181 9.73 20.60 -21.77
N GLU A 182 10.44 21.55 -21.16
CA GLU A 182 11.90 21.71 -21.33
C GLU A 182 12.67 20.51 -20.78
N GLU A 183 12.19 19.98 -19.65
CA GLU A 183 12.61 18.70 -19.08
C GLU A 183 11.37 17.84 -18.85
N LYS A 184 11.25 16.74 -19.60
CA LYS A 184 10.14 15.81 -19.45
C LYS A 184 10.52 14.72 -18.45
N ARG A 185 10.17 14.92 -17.18
CA ARG A 185 10.00 13.78 -16.27
C ARG A 185 8.64 13.17 -16.54
N GLU A 186 8.58 12.30 -17.55
CA GLU A 186 7.69 11.15 -17.42
C GLU A 186 8.29 10.34 -16.28
N VAL A 187 7.77 10.56 -15.06
CA VAL A 187 7.60 9.41 -14.18
C VAL A 187 6.74 8.47 -14.97
#